data_AF-A0AAT9FMD5-F1
#
_entry.id   AF-A0AAT9FMD5-F1
#
_cell.length_a   1.000
_cell.length_b   1.000
_cell.length_c   1.000
_cell.angle_alpha   90.00
_cell.angle_beta   90.00
_cell.angle_gamma   90.00
#
_symmetry.space_group_name_H-M   'P 1'
#
loop_
_entity.id
_entity.type
_entity.pdbx_description
1 polymer ?
#
loop_
_entity_poly.entity_id
_entity_poly.type
_entity_poly.pdbx_seq_one_letter_code
_entity_poly.pdbx_strand_id
1 'polypeptide(L)'
;MSFISQAVLSITLAVVVSAQAPTELTWKNFDEVANYVRLKPADEIYQTVTWLDTVLAGHQEAQKQDKPLLLWLYFGDPRANC
;
A
#
# COMPACT_ATOMS: atom_id res chain seq x y z
N MET A 1 -8.92 48.98 7.90
CA MET A 1 -8.94 47.88 8.89
C MET A 1 -9.63 46.71 8.21
N SER A 2 -8.88 45.69 7.78
CA SER A 2 -9.42 44.53 7.07
C SER A 2 -9.18 43.29 7.92
N PHE A 3 -10.25 42.66 8.40
CA PHE A 3 -10.19 41.47 9.25
C PHE A 3 -10.07 40.22 8.36
N ILE A 4 -8.94 39.52 8.47
CA ILE A 4 -8.71 38.23 7.82
C ILE A 4 -9.40 37.16 8.68
N SER A 5 -10.44 36.53 8.14
CA SER A 5 -11.17 35.43 8.78
C SER A 5 -10.31 34.16 8.75
N GLN A 6 -9.93 33.64 9.92
CA GLN A 6 -9.17 32.39 10.05
C GLN A 6 -10.14 31.21 10.01
N ALA A 7 -10.09 30.42 8.94
CA ALA A 7 -10.78 29.14 8.87
C ALA A 7 -9.97 28.09 9.65
N VAL A 8 -10.52 27.62 10.77
CA VAL A 8 -9.93 26.53 11.57
C VAL A 8 -10.30 25.20 10.91
N LEU A 9 -9.30 24.49 10.38
CA LEU A 9 -9.47 23.18 9.78
C LEU A 9 -9.33 22.10 10.87
N SER A 10 -10.46 21.60 11.40
CA SER A 10 -10.47 20.49 12.35
C SER A 10 -10.26 19.16 11.60
N ILE A 11 -9.11 18.53 11.78
CA ILE A 11 -8.82 17.18 11.26
C ILE A 11 -9.31 16.17 12.29
N THR A 12 -10.44 15.52 12.02
CA THR A 12 -10.90 14.35 12.76
C THR A 12 -10.09 13.12 12.34
N LEU A 13 -9.24 12.63 13.24
CA LEU A 13 -8.47 11.41 13.04
C LEU A 13 -9.39 10.20 13.22
N ALA A 14 -9.86 9.60 12.13
CA ALA A 14 -10.62 8.36 12.19
C ALA A 14 -9.66 7.20 12.52
N VAL A 15 -9.83 6.62 13.71
CA VAL A 15 -9.13 5.39 14.10
C VAL A 15 -9.74 4.24 13.30
N VAL A 16 -8.97 3.71 12.34
CA VAL A 16 -9.37 2.53 11.58
C VAL A 16 -9.18 1.31 12.48
N VAL A 17 -10.28 0.75 12.99
CA VAL A 17 -10.25 -0.52 13.72
C VAL A 17 -9.85 -1.60 12.73
N SER A 18 -8.65 -2.16 12.90
CA SER A 18 -8.19 -3.30 12.12
C SER A 18 -9.03 -4.52 12.49
N ALA A 19 -9.69 -5.12 11.51
CA ALA A 19 -10.41 -6.37 11.71
C ALA A 19 -9.42 -7.47 12.10
N GLN A 20 -9.70 -8.18 13.19
CA GLN A 20 -8.88 -9.29 13.67
C GLN A 20 -8.97 -10.45 12.67
N ALA A 21 -7.81 -11.00 12.27
CA ALA A 21 -7.79 -12.13 11.37
C ALA A 21 -8.46 -13.37 12.02
N PRO A 22 -9.26 -14.15 11.27
CA PRO A 22 -9.76 -15.43 11.74
C PRO A 22 -8.59 -16.37 12.13
N THR A 23 -8.75 -17.10 13.23
CA THR A 23 -7.66 -17.92 13.79
C THR A 23 -7.46 -19.24 13.05
N GLU A 24 -8.51 -19.76 12.40
CA GLU A 24 -8.51 -21.02 11.66
C GLU A 24 -9.36 -20.92 10.38
N LEU A 25 -8.93 -21.60 9.31
CA LEU A 25 -9.72 -21.77 8.09
C LEU A 25 -10.55 -23.05 8.19
N THR A 26 -11.88 -22.91 8.05
CA THR A 26 -12.86 -24.00 8.04
C THR A 26 -13.80 -23.82 6.85
N TRP A 27 -14.55 -24.87 6.49
CA TRP A 27 -15.59 -24.74 5.47
C TRP A 27 -16.71 -23.77 5.84
N LYS A 28 -16.95 -23.53 7.13
CA LYS A 28 -18.03 -22.64 7.61
C LYS A 28 -17.67 -21.17 7.51
N ASN A 29 -16.40 -20.82 7.61
CA ASN A 29 -15.91 -19.44 7.56
C ASN A 29 -15.10 -19.15 6.30
N PHE A 30 -15.18 -20.02 5.29
CA PHE A 30 -14.41 -19.87 4.05
C PHE A 30 -14.67 -18.51 3.38
N ASP A 31 -15.94 -18.12 3.22
CA ASP A 31 -16.30 -16.85 2.58
C ASP A 31 -15.84 -15.63 3.40
N GLU A 32 -15.86 -15.73 4.72
CA GLU A 32 -15.37 -14.67 5.62
C GLU A 32 -13.86 -14.49 5.45
N VAL A 33 -13.11 -15.60 5.49
CA VAL A 33 -11.66 -15.60 5.30
C VAL A 33 -11.30 -15.12 3.90
N ALA A 34 -12.00 -15.59 2.86
CA ALA A 34 -11.80 -15.17 1.48
C ALA A 34 -12.02 -13.65 1.32
N ASN A 35 -13.06 -13.10 1.93
CA ASN A 35 -13.30 -11.66 1.93
C ASN A 35 -12.25 -10.87 2.74
N TYR A 36 -11.73 -11.43 3.82
CA TYR A 36 -10.68 -10.81 4.64
C TYR A 36 -9.35 -10.71 3.89
N VAL A 37 -8.96 -11.78 3.18
CA VAL A 37 -7.65 -11.90 2.50
C VAL A 37 -7.65 -11.39 1.06
N ARG A 38 -8.81 -11.06 0.48
CA ARG A 38 -8.83 -10.52 -0.89
C ARG A 38 -8.02 -9.23 -0.97
N LEU A 39 -7.42 -9.02 -2.14
CA LEU A 39 -6.75 -7.76 -2.46
C LEU A 39 -7.71 -6.58 -2.26
N LYS A 40 -7.25 -5.60 -1.49
CA LYS A 40 -7.91 -4.31 -1.35
C LYS A 40 -7.28 -3.34 -2.34
N PRO A 41 -7.97 -2.27 -2.73
CA PRO A 41 -7.39 -1.25 -3.61
C PRO A 41 -6.07 -0.66 -3.09
N ALA A 42 -5.90 -0.59 -1.77
CA ALA A 42 -4.65 -0.13 -1.15
C ALA A 42 -3.48 -1.11 -1.35
N ASP A 43 -3.76 -2.41 -1.47
CA ASP A 43 -2.76 -3.45 -1.70
C ASP A 43 -2.25 -3.42 -3.15
N GLU A 44 -2.98 -2.79 -4.07
CA GLU A 44 -2.64 -2.67 -5.49
C GLU A 44 -1.78 -1.42 -5.82
N ILE A 45 -1.35 -0.67 -4.80
CA ILE A 45 -0.54 0.55 -4.98
C ILE A 45 0.75 0.32 -5.76
N TYR A 46 1.27 -0.92 -5.73
CA TYR A 46 2.45 -1.32 -6.49
C TYR A 46 2.24 -1.18 -8.02
N GLN A 47 0.99 -1.21 -8.51
CA GLN A 47 0.66 -1.04 -9.93
C GLN A 47 0.86 0.41 -10.39
N THR A 48 0.88 1.38 -9.47
CA THR A 48 1.11 2.79 -9.82
C THR A 48 2.59 3.16 -9.87
N VAL A 49 3.48 2.23 -9.49
CA VAL A 49 4.92 2.44 -9.51
C VAL A 49 5.45 2.22 -10.92
N THR A 50 6.29 3.13 -11.40
CA THR A 50 7.07 2.91 -12.62
C THR A 50 8.19 1.92 -12.34
N TRP A 51 8.01 0.68 -12.75
CA TRP A 51 9.01 -0.38 -12.63
C TRP A 51 10.10 -0.22 -13.67
N LEU A 52 11.36 -0.45 -13.26
CA LEU A 52 12.51 -0.47 -14.16
C LEU A 52 12.87 -1.92 -14.48
N ASP A 53 13.30 -2.17 -15.73
CA ASP A 53 13.53 -3.53 -16.24
C ASP A 53 14.64 -4.30 -15.51
N THR A 54 15.54 -3.58 -14.83
CA THR A 54 16.65 -4.19 -14.09
C THR A 54 16.90 -3.50 -12.76
N VAL A 55 17.43 -4.26 -11.81
CA VAL A 55 17.89 -3.74 -10.50
C VAL A 55 18.95 -2.66 -10.68
N LEU A 56 19.87 -2.83 -11.65
CA LEU A 56 20.94 -1.86 -11.92
C LEU A 56 20.38 -0.52 -12.40
N ALA A 57 19.38 -0.54 -13.30
CA ALA A 57 18.71 0.68 -13.74
C ALA A 57 18.00 1.38 -12.56
N GLY A 58 17.35 0.62 -11.68
CA GLY A 58 16.76 1.14 -10.45
C GLY A 58 17.77 1.80 -9.52
N HIS A 59 18.93 1.18 -9.33
CA HIS A 59 20.00 1.72 -8.52
C HIS A 59 20.52 3.06 -9.06
N GLN A 60 20.82 3.12 -10.36
CA GLN A 60 21.30 4.33 -11.01
C GLN A 60 20.30 5.47 -10.92
N GLU A 61 19.00 5.20 -11.07
CA GLU A 61 17.96 6.23 -10.99
C GLU A 61 17.77 6.75 -9.57
N ALA A 62 17.78 5.88 -8.56
CA ALA A 62 17.69 6.30 -7.17
C ALA A 62 18.88 7.18 -6.74
N GLN A 63 20.09 6.84 -7.20
CA GLN A 63 21.28 7.65 -6.94
C GLN A 63 21.17 9.07 -7.51
N LYS A 64 20.64 9.24 -8.73
CA LYS A 64 20.43 10.58 -9.32
C LYS A 64 19.46 11.44 -8.51
N GLN A 65 18.47 10.81 -7.89
CA GLN A 65 17.42 11.50 -7.15
C GLN A 65 17.76 11.72 -5.67
N ASP A 66 18.95 11.32 -5.22
CA ASP A 66 19.38 11.34 -3.81
C ASP A 66 18.35 10.67 -2.88
N LYS A 67 17.75 9.57 -3.35
CA LYS A 67 16.74 8.82 -2.60
C LYS A 67 17.31 7.49 -2.10
N PRO A 68 16.97 7.08 -0.86
CA PRO A 68 17.32 5.74 -0.39
C PRO A 68 16.63 4.67 -1.26
N LEU A 69 17.39 3.66 -1.69
CA LEU A 69 16.88 2.54 -2.45
C LEU A 69 16.27 1.49 -1.51
N LEU A 70 14.96 1.27 -1.60
CA LEU A 70 14.33 0.07 -1.05
C LEU A 70 14.34 -1.03 -2.11
N LEU A 71 15.17 -2.06 -1.91
CA LEU A 71 15.19 -3.21 -2.80
C LEU A 71 14.18 -4.26 -2.31
N TRP A 72 13.01 -4.31 -2.93
CA TRP A 72 12.03 -5.34 -2.67
C TRP A 72 12.34 -6.59 -3.51
N LEU A 73 13.14 -7.49 -2.94
CA LEU A 73 13.41 -8.80 -3.56
C LEU A 73 12.24 -9.74 -3.26
N TYR A 74 11.39 -9.96 -4.26
CA TYR A 74 10.31 -10.94 -4.22
C TYR A 74 10.61 -12.06 -5.22
N PHE A 75 10.48 -13.31 -4.78
CA PHE A 75 10.58 -14.47 -5.68
C PHE A 75 9.24 -14.67 -6.40
N GLY A 76 9.02 -13.88 -7.45
CA GLY A 76 7.80 -13.84 -8.24
C GLY A 76 7.65 -12.49 -8.95
N ASP A 77 6.77 -12.38 -9.92
CA ASP A 77 6.35 -11.07 -10.45
C ASP A 77 5.17 -10.58 -9.59
N PRO A 78 5.26 -9.47 -8.85
CA PRO A 78 4.12 -8.95 -8.10
C PRO A 78 2.94 -8.54 -9.00
N ARG A 79 3.16 -8.43 -10.32
CA ARG A 79 2.12 -8.24 -11.34
C ARG A 79 1.50 -9.55 -11.82
N ALA A 80 2.12 -10.70 -11.53
CA ALA A 80 1.52 -12.00 -11.79
C ALA A 80 0.43 -12.24 -10.74
N ASN A 81 -0.71 -11.59 -10.96
CA ASN A 81 -1.95 -11.76 -10.23
C ASN A 81 -2.51 -13.16 -10.53
N CYS A 82 -1.99 -14.18 -9.85
CA CYS A 82 -2.61 -15.50 -9.80
C CYS A 82 -3.84 -15.47 -8.87
#